data_AF-A0A0E4FWE7-F1
#
_entry.id   AF-A0A0E4FWE7-F1
#
_cell.length_a   1.000
_cell.length_b   1.000
_cell.length_c   1.000
_cell.angle_alpha   90.00
_cell.angle_beta   90.00
_cell.angle_gamma   90.00
#
_symmetry.space_group_name_H-M   'P 1'
#
loop_
_entity.id
_entity.type
_entity.pdbx_description
1 polymer ?
#
loop_
_entity_poly.entity_id
_entity_poly.type
_entity_poly.pdbx_seq_one_letter_code
_entity_poly.pdbx_strand_id
1 'polypeptide(L)'
;MDAAFEGIEKLFLLTHYYEDMVELQHNAIVAARTAGVKHIVKISAFAATDHSKAPIGQWHYQIEEEIKKSGMAWTMIQPHHFMTNLVAQAEYVVKEGAIYSPSGDGKIPYVDPRDVAAVAFVPLTQPGHLGKTYVVTGSEAISYRQASEIIGAAIGKKLRFVDETPEQARARRVREGVPPAVIESILAIGAYQRAGGKTVTITNTIAELTGRPPRTLAEYVQENASVFRG
;
A
#
# COMPACT_ATOMS: atom_id res chain seq x y z
N MET A 1 19.72 16.81 7.34
CA MET A 1 19.55 15.77 6.31
C MET A 1 20.66 15.81 5.27
N ASP A 2 21.33 16.94 5.07
CA ASP A 2 22.26 17.18 3.95
C ASP A 2 23.41 16.16 3.84
N ALA A 3 24.01 15.76 4.96
CA ALA A 3 25.07 14.72 4.96
C ALA A 3 24.59 13.35 4.44
N ALA A 4 23.30 13.03 4.56
CA ALA A 4 22.75 11.76 4.07
C ALA A 4 22.60 11.71 2.55
N PHE A 5 22.68 12.86 1.87
CA PHE A 5 22.51 12.99 0.42
C PHE A 5 23.82 13.26 -0.32
N GLU A 6 24.94 13.37 0.38
CA GLU A 6 26.24 13.59 -0.24
C GLU A 6 26.61 12.44 -1.18
N GLY A 7 26.89 12.76 -2.45
CA GLY A 7 27.23 11.78 -3.48
C GLY A 7 26.06 10.90 -3.97
N ILE A 8 24.82 11.17 -3.55
CA ILE A 8 23.65 10.37 -3.93
C ILE A 8 23.07 10.85 -5.27
N GLU A 9 22.99 9.94 -6.25
CA GLU A 9 22.38 10.25 -7.56
C GLU A 9 20.88 9.96 -7.61
N LYS A 10 20.42 8.94 -6.89
CA LYS A 10 19.02 8.50 -6.88
C LYS A 10 18.51 8.30 -5.46
N LEU A 11 17.30 8.79 -5.18
CA LEU A 11 16.61 8.63 -3.91
C LEU A 11 15.46 7.62 -4.05
N PHE A 12 15.44 6.61 -3.20
CA PHE A 12 14.24 5.83 -2.91
C PHE A 12 13.46 6.49 -1.77
N LEU A 13 12.32 7.10 -2.08
CA LEU A 13 11.51 7.83 -1.11
C LEU A 13 10.37 6.95 -0.58
N LEU A 14 10.52 6.52 0.68
CA LEU A 14 9.53 5.77 1.44
C LEU A 14 9.52 6.31 2.88
N THR A 15 8.34 6.66 3.38
CA THR A 15 8.12 7.02 4.78
C THR A 15 7.00 6.19 5.36
N HIS A 16 6.85 6.24 6.68
CA HIS A 16 5.66 5.70 7.33
C HIS A 16 4.38 6.47 6.92
N TYR A 17 3.24 5.86 7.20
CA TYR A 17 1.92 6.31 6.80
C TYR A 17 1.20 7.00 7.96
N TYR A 18 1.55 8.25 8.24
CA TYR A 18 1.01 9.06 9.35
C TYR A 18 0.81 10.53 8.94
N GLU A 19 0.25 11.33 9.84
CA GLU A 19 -0.14 12.74 9.60
C GLU A 19 1.04 13.64 9.20
N ASP A 20 2.26 13.28 9.58
CA ASP A 20 3.50 13.98 9.24
C ASP A 20 4.13 13.54 7.90
N MET A 21 3.52 12.60 7.16
CA MET A 21 4.06 12.06 5.90
C MET A 21 4.41 13.16 4.90
N VAL A 22 3.54 14.17 4.77
CA VAL A 22 3.75 15.29 3.84
C VAL A 22 4.98 16.09 4.25
N GLU A 23 5.11 16.42 5.54
CA GLU A 23 6.25 17.18 6.06
C GLU A 23 7.56 16.40 5.89
N LEU A 24 7.57 15.12 6.26
CA LEU A 24 8.75 14.28 6.14
C LEU A 24 9.22 14.12 4.69
N GLN A 25 8.29 13.88 3.77
CA GLN A 25 8.64 13.73 2.35
C GLN A 25 9.04 15.07 1.72
N HIS A 26 8.39 16.18 2.09
CA HIS A 26 8.80 17.53 1.68
C HIS A 26 10.25 17.82 2.08
N ASN A 27 10.59 17.59 3.35
CA ASN A 27 11.94 17.80 3.85
C ASN A 27 12.99 16.97 3.10
N ALA A 28 12.66 15.71 2.77
CA ALA A 28 13.52 14.85 1.97
C ALA A 28 13.69 15.35 0.53
N ILE A 29 12.62 15.86 -0.10
CA ILE A 29 12.66 16.42 -1.46
C ILE A 29 13.51 17.69 -1.51
N VAL A 30 13.35 18.58 -0.54
CA VAL A 30 14.16 19.81 -0.42
C VAL A 30 15.64 19.46 -0.24
N ALA A 31 15.96 18.53 0.66
CA ALA A 31 17.33 18.10 0.90
C ALA A 31 17.95 17.42 -0.35
N ALA A 32 17.22 16.51 -1.00
CA ALA A 32 17.64 15.84 -2.21
C ALA A 32 17.92 16.83 -3.36
N ARG A 33 17.04 17.82 -3.52
CA ARG A 33 17.22 18.89 -4.52
C ARG A 33 18.48 19.69 -4.26
N THR A 34 18.70 20.12 -3.01
CA THR A 34 19.87 20.91 -2.60
C THR A 34 21.17 20.13 -2.82
N ALA A 35 21.17 18.82 -2.53
CA ALA A 35 22.32 17.94 -2.76
C ALA A 35 22.53 17.56 -4.23
N GLY A 36 21.61 17.93 -5.13
CA GLY A 36 21.74 17.68 -6.55
C GLY A 36 21.40 16.26 -7.00
N VAL A 37 20.60 15.51 -6.21
CA VAL A 37 20.01 14.22 -6.59
C VAL A 37 19.33 14.35 -7.95
N LYS A 38 19.48 13.35 -8.82
CA LYS A 38 19.00 13.39 -10.21
C LYS A 38 17.65 12.73 -10.38
N HIS A 39 17.35 11.71 -9.59
CA HIS A 39 16.14 10.89 -9.77
C HIS A 39 15.53 10.48 -8.44
N ILE A 40 14.21 10.65 -8.29
CA ILE A 40 13.44 10.12 -7.15
C ILE A 40 12.55 8.96 -7.62
N VAL A 41 12.67 7.81 -6.95
CA VAL A 41 11.72 6.69 -7.03
C VAL A 41 10.88 6.70 -5.76
N LYS A 42 9.60 7.07 -5.89
CA LYS A 42 8.68 7.22 -4.75
C LYS A 42 7.76 6.02 -4.64
N ILE A 43 7.62 5.47 -3.43
CA ILE A 43 6.44 4.68 -3.06
C ILE A 43 5.30 5.65 -2.77
N SER A 44 4.33 5.66 -3.67
CA SER A 44 3.08 6.38 -3.59
C SER A 44 1.94 5.42 -3.22
N ALA A 45 0.69 5.74 -3.57
CA ALA A 45 -0.44 4.84 -3.41
C ALA A 45 -1.34 4.85 -4.65
N PHE A 46 -2.01 3.73 -4.88
CA PHE A 46 -3.12 3.68 -5.83
C PHE A 46 -4.18 4.73 -5.47
N ALA A 47 -4.76 5.37 -6.49
CA ALA A 47 -5.73 6.46 -6.35
C ALA A 47 -5.20 7.69 -5.58
N ALA A 48 -3.89 7.98 -5.70
CA ALA A 48 -3.33 9.28 -5.33
C ALA A 48 -3.80 10.37 -6.31
N THR A 49 -4.89 11.06 -5.96
CA THR A 49 -5.48 12.15 -6.74
C THR A 49 -5.94 13.30 -5.85
N ASP A 50 -6.12 14.49 -6.43
CA ASP A 50 -6.69 15.68 -5.77
C ASP A 50 -8.12 15.47 -5.25
N HIS A 51 -8.89 14.60 -5.91
CA HIS A 51 -10.27 14.27 -5.56
C HIS A 51 -10.39 12.98 -4.74
N SER A 52 -9.28 12.44 -4.22
CA SER A 52 -9.33 11.27 -3.35
C SER A 52 -10.12 11.58 -2.09
N LYS A 53 -11.02 10.67 -1.70
CA LYS A 53 -11.81 10.79 -0.45
C LYS A 53 -11.02 10.34 0.78
N ALA A 54 -9.90 9.64 0.58
CA ALA A 54 -9.04 9.20 1.66
C ALA A 54 -7.92 10.22 1.85
N PRO A 55 -7.70 10.78 3.06
CA PRO A 55 -6.59 11.69 3.34
C PRO A 55 -5.24 11.19 2.81
N ILE A 56 -4.95 9.89 2.95
CA ILE A 56 -3.75 9.26 2.39
C ILE A 56 -3.56 9.49 0.88
N GLY A 57 -4.64 9.40 0.09
CA GLY A 57 -4.58 9.60 -1.35
C GLY A 57 -4.24 11.05 -1.69
N GLN A 58 -4.78 12.00 -0.93
CA GLN A 58 -4.46 13.42 -1.06
C GLN A 58 -3.02 13.73 -0.65
N TRP A 59 -2.54 13.16 0.46
CA TRP A 59 -1.15 13.32 0.90
C TRP A 59 -0.16 12.79 -0.12
N HIS A 60 -0.42 11.61 -0.68
CA HIS A 60 0.45 11.07 -1.73
C HIS A 60 0.39 11.93 -2.99
N TYR A 61 -0.79 12.40 -3.40
CA TYR A 61 -0.94 13.29 -4.56
C TYR A 61 -0.17 14.59 -4.38
N GLN A 62 -0.27 15.22 -3.21
CA GLN A 62 0.48 16.44 -2.88
C GLN A 62 1.99 16.24 -3.10
N ILE A 63 2.55 15.14 -2.60
CA ILE A 63 3.97 14.85 -2.78
C ILE A 63 4.31 14.44 -4.21
N GLU A 64 3.43 13.73 -4.92
CA GLU A 64 3.65 13.46 -6.35
C GLU A 64 3.79 14.75 -7.15
N GLU A 65 2.92 15.73 -6.88
CA GLU A 65 2.96 17.03 -7.55
C GLU A 65 4.20 17.84 -7.18
N GLU A 66 4.64 17.78 -5.91
CA GLU A 66 5.88 18.41 -5.48
C GLU A 66 7.10 17.83 -6.21
N ILE A 67 7.21 16.50 -6.28
CA ILE A 67 8.30 15.81 -6.98
C ILE A 67 8.30 16.19 -8.46
N LYS A 68 7.14 16.18 -9.13
CA LYS A 68 7.02 16.58 -10.55
C LYS A 68 7.50 18.01 -10.80
N LYS A 69 7.35 18.91 -9.82
CA LYS A 69 7.76 20.32 -9.88
C LYS A 69 9.18 20.57 -9.37
N SER A 70 9.84 19.56 -8.78
CA SER A 70 11.15 19.69 -8.13
C SER A 70 12.30 19.96 -9.11
N GLY A 71 12.12 19.63 -10.39
CA GLY A 71 13.17 19.66 -11.42
C GLY A 71 14.04 18.39 -11.46
N MET A 72 13.87 17.46 -10.52
CA MET A 72 14.49 16.13 -10.57
C MET A 72 13.68 15.19 -11.46
N ALA A 73 14.34 14.22 -12.08
CA ALA A 73 13.62 13.13 -12.74
C ALA A 73 12.87 12.28 -11.70
N TRP A 74 11.81 11.58 -12.10
CA TRP A 74 10.98 10.84 -11.15
C TRP A 74 10.42 9.54 -11.71
N THR A 75 10.12 8.61 -10.81
CA THR A 75 9.29 7.43 -11.07
C THR A 75 8.34 7.23 -9.89
N MET A 76 7.05 7.09 -10.15
CA MET A 76 6.05 6.81 -9.12
C MET A 76 5.70 5.33 -9.13
N ILE A 77 5.84 4.67 -7.98
CA ILE A 77 5.31 3.33 -7.76
C ILE A 77 4.03 3.50 -6.95
N GLN A 78 2.89 3.05 -7.46
CA GLN A 78 1.58 3.15 -6.81
C GLN A 78 1.08 1.74 -6.47
N PRO A 79 1.51 1.16 -5.34
CA PRO A 79 0.96 -0.10 -4.86
C PRO A 79 -0.53 0.03 -4.57
N HIS A 80 -1.23 -1.08 -4.80
CA HIS A 80 -2.58 -1.27 -4.28
C HIS A 80 -2.53 -1.66 -2.80
N HIS A 81 -3.36 -2.62 -2.38
CA HIS A 81 -3.55 -2.94 -0.97
C HIS A 81 -2.57 -4.02 -0.54
N PHE A 82 -1.75 -3.79 0.49
CA PHE A 82 -0.72 -4.74 0.86
C PHE A 82 -1.27 -6.01 1.52
N MET A 83 -0.64 -7.16 1.26
CA MET A 83 -0.92 -8.42 1.97
C MET A 83 -0.57 -8.33 3.47
N THR A 84 0.38 -7.49 3.87
CA THR A 84 0.70 -7.22 5.28
C THR A 84 -0.46 -6.56 6.04
N ASN A 85 -1.43 -5.95 5.36
CA ASN A 85 -2.65 -5.46 6.01
C ASN A 85 -3.50 -6.60 6.59
N LEU A 86 -3.36 -7.82 6.06
CA LEU A 86 -3.98 -9.02 6.64
C LEU A 86 -3.19 -9.49 7.86
N VAL A 87 -1.86 -9.35 7.86
CA VAL A 87 -1.03 -9.64 9.06
C VAL A 87 -1.40 -8.72 10.22
N ALA A 88 -1.75 -7.46 9.96
CA ALA A 88 -2.27 -6.54 10.98
C ALA A 88 -3.61 -7.00 11.60
N GLN A 89 -4.26 -8.03 11.06
CA GLN A 89 -5.47 -8.66 11.62
C GLN A 89 -5.15 -9.93 12.42
N ALA A 90 -3.88 -10.33 12.52
CA ALA A 90 -3.49 -11.60 13.13
C ALA A 90 -3.97 -11.75 14.58
N GLU A 91 -3.95 -10.68 15.37
CA GLU A 91 -4.47 -10.72 16.73
C GLU A 91 -5.96 -11.08 16.79
N TYR A 92 -6.77 -10.53 15.88
CA TYR A 92 -8.18 -10.87 15.74
C TYR A 92 -8.39 -12.30 15.25
N VAL A 93 -7.52 -12.77 14.34
CA VAL A 93 -7.54 -14.16 13.88
C VAL A 93 -7.27 -15.12 15.04
N VAL A 94 -6.25 -14.82 15.87
CA VAL A 94 -5.85 -15.67 17.00
C VAL A 94 -6.87 -15.64 18.13
N LYS A 95 -7.34 -14.46 18.52
CA LYS A 95 -8.22 -14.30 19.70
C LYS A 95 -9.70 -14.56 19.40
N GLU A 96 -10.16 -14.22 18.19
CA GLU A 96 -11.59 -14.14 17.88
C GLU A 96 -12.00 -15.01 16.69
N GLY A 97 -11.03 -15.60 15.99
CA GLY A 97 -11.26 -16.38 14.77
C GLY A 97 -11.91 -15.52 13.68
N ALA A 98 -11.57 -14.24 13.60
CA ALA A 98 -12.26 -13.27 12.75
C ALA A 98 -11.31 -12.33 12.00
N ILE A 99 -11.79 -11.86 10.85
CA ILE A 99 -11.19 -10.77 10.08
C ILE A 99 -12.25 -9.69 9.90
N TYR A 100 -11.85 -8.43 10.14
CA TYR A 100 -12.75 -7.27 10.16
C TYR A 100 -12.45 -6.30 9.01
N SER A 101 -13.48 -5.92 8.27
CA SER A 101 -13.41 -4.84 7.27
C SER A 101 -14.80 -4.26 6.99
N PRO A 102 -14.92 -2.94 6.74
CA PRO A 102 -16.18 -2.33 6.27
C PRO A 102 -16.37 -2.41 4.75
N SER A 103 -15.64 -3.29 4.05
CA SER A 103 -15.60 -3.38 2.59
C SER A 103 -16.72 -4.22 1.96
N GLY A 104 -17.61 -4.83 2.73
CA GLY A 104 -18.55 -5.82 2.19
C GLY A 104 -17.84 -6.93 1.42
N ASP A 105 -18.46 -7.41 0.34
CA ASP A 105 -17.87 -8.39 -0.57
C ASP A 105 -17.00 -7.76 -1.68
N GLY A 106 -16.63 -6.49 -1.52
CA GLY A 106 -15.71 -5.78 -2.42
C GLY A 106 -14.38 -6.52 -2.54
N LYS A 107 -13.86 -6.60 -3.77
CA LYS A 107 -12.60 -7.28 -4.09
C LYS A 107 -11.49 -6.28 -4.36
N ILE A 108 -10.26 -6.66 -4.02
CA ILE A 108 -9.05 -5.88 -4.29
C ILE A 108 -7.89 -6.77 -4.68
N PRO A 109 -6.98 -6.31 -5.55
CA PRO A 109 -5.80 -7.05 -5.91
C PRO A 109 -4.69 -6.84 -4.87
N TYR A 110 -4.71 -7.66 -3.82
CA TYR A 110 -3.70 -7.62 -2.77
C TYR A 110 -2.30 -7.77 -3.36
N VAL A 111 -1.35 -6.95 -2.92
CA VAL A 111 0.03 -6.98 -3.42
C VAL A 111 1.01 -7.30 -2.30
N ASP A 112 1.97 -8.18 -2.59
CA ASP A 112 3.06 -8.47 -1.68
C ASP A 112 4.07 -7.31 -1.66
N PRO A 113 4.45 -6.76 -0.48
CA PRO A 113 5.49 -5.74 -0.38
C PRO A 113 6.82 -6.13 -1.05
N ARG A 114 7.15 -7.42 -1.13
CA ARG A 114 8.35 -7.94 -1.81
C ARG A 114 8.28 -7.72 -3.32
N ASP A 115 7.11 -7.83 -3.92
CA ASP A 115 6.92 -7.53 -5.34
C ASP A 115 6.99 -6.03 -5.60
N VAL A 116 6.44 -5.22 -4.69
CA VAL A 116 6.56 -3.75 -4.74
C VAL A 116 8.02 -3.31 -4.66
N ALA A 117 8.81 -3.93 -3.76
CA ALA A 117 10.25 -3.68 -3.66
C ALA A 117 10.98 -4.09 -4.94
N ALA A 118 10.66 -5.24 -5.53
CA ALA A 118 11.24 -5.68 -6.80
C ALA A 118 10.90 -4.71 -7.95
N VAL A 119 9.66 -4.20 -8.00
CA VAL A 119 9.26 -3.17 -8.97
C VAL A 119 10.00 -1.86 -8.75
N ALA A 120 10.17 -1.41 -7.50
CA ALA A 120 10.89 -0.17 -7.18
C ALA A 120 12.40 -0.26 -7.46
N PHE A 121 12.98 -1.46 -7.38
CA PHE A 121 14.39 -1.71 -7.68
C PHE A 121 14.75 -1.44 -9.16
N VAL A 122 13.82 -1.70 -10.07
CA VAL A 122 14.02 -1.56 -11.52
C VAL A 122 14.34 -0.11 -11.94
N PRO A 123 13.53 0.92 -11.65
CA PRO A 123 13.88 2.31 -11.98
C PRO A 123 15.12 2.83 -11.24
N LEU A 124 15.47 2.25 -10.09
CA LEU A 124 16.71 2.57 -9.39
C LEU A 124 17.95 2.05 -10.14
N THR A 125 17.84 0.95 -10.88
CA THR A 125 19.00 0.25 -11.47
C THR A 125 19.04 0.23 -12.98
N GLN A 126 17.95 0.57 -13.67
CA GLN A 126 17.81 0.48 -15.12
C GLN A 126 17.35 1.81 -15.73
N PRO A 127 17.71 2.10 -17.00
CA PRO A 127 17.22 3.28 -17.72
C PRO A 127 15.77 3.08 -18.22
N GLY A 128 15.13 4.15 -18.70
CA GLY A 128 13.82 4.08 -19.38
C GLY A 128 12.59 4.32 -18.49
N HIS A 129 12.79 4.57 -17.20
CA HIS A 129 11.69 4.70 -16.22
C HIS A 129 11.39 6.14 -15.78
N LEU A 130 12.05 7.13 -16.38
CA LEU A 130 11.86 8.54 -16.03
C LEU A 130 10.48 9.03 -16.48
N GLY A 131 9.79 9.76 -15.62
CA GLY A 131 8.44 10.28 -15.87
C GLY A 131 7.35 9.21 -15.91
N LYS A 132 7.60 8.02 -15.36
CA LYS A 132 6.66 6.90 -15.37
C LYS A 132 5.94 6.73 -14.03
N THR A 133 4.66 6.38 -14.12
CA THR A 133 3.85 5.91 -12.98
C THR A 133 3.47 4.46 -13.20
N TYR A 134 3.77 3.62 -12.23
CA TYR A 134 3.53 2.18 -12.23
C TYR A 134 2.51 1.82 -11.17
N VAL A 135 1.31 1.44 -11.58
CA VAL A 135 0.30 0.88 -10.66
C VAL A 135 0.64 -0.59 -10.41
N VAL A 136 0.84 -0.98 -9.17
CA VAL A 136 1.32 -2.30 -8.77
C VAL A 136 0.23 -3.08 -8.03
N THR A 137 -0.21 -4.19 -8.60
CA THR A 137 -1.31 -5.01 -8.09
C THR A 137 -0.92 -6.49 -8.03
N GLY A 138 -1.57 -7.30 -7.18
CA GLY A 138 -1.46 -8.76 -7.28
C GLY A 138 -2.10 -9.32 -8.56
N SER A 139 -2.01 -10.65 -8.73
CA SER A 139 -2.56 -11.39 -9.89
C SER A 139 -4.08 -11.57 -9.86
N GLU A 140 -4.72 -11.37 -8.72
CA GLU A 140 -6.12 -11.72 -8.50
C GLU A 140 -6.79 -10.71 -7.57
N ALA A 141 -8.06 -10.40 -7.85
CA ALA A 141 -8.89 -9.56 -6.99
C ALA A 141 -9.66 -10.44 -6.00
N ILE A 142 -9.39 -10.26 -4.70
CA ILE A 142 -9.89 -11.09 -3.60
C ILE A 142 -10.66 -10.19 -2.62
N SER A 143 -11.78 -10.65 -2.08
CA SER A 143 -12.47 -9.94 -0.98
C SER A 143 -11.90 -10.33 0.39
N TYR A 144 -12.15 -9.53 1.43
CA TYR A 144 -11.78 -9.94 2.80
C TYR A 144 -12.43 -11.25 3.24
N ARG A 145 -13.62 -11.58 2.72
CA ARG A 145 -14.25 -12.89 2.91
C ARG A 145 -13.39 -14.02 2.34
N GLN A 146 -13.01 -13.91 1.07
CA GLN A 146 -12.16 -14.91 0.42
C GLN A 146 -10.76 -14.97 1.08
N ALA A 147 -10.20 -13.83 1.48
CA ALA A 147 -8.95 -13.79 2.24
C ALA A 147 -9.07 -14.54 3.58
N SER A 148 -10.21 -14.44 4.28
CA SER A 148 -10.45 -15.20 5.51
C SER A 148 -10.51 -16.71 5.27
N GLU A 149 -11.04 -17.15 4.13
CA GLU A 149 -11.07 -18.56 3.74
C GLU A 149 -9.66 -19.07 3.42
N ILE A 150 -8.84 -18.29 2.70
CA ILE A 150 -7.45 -18.62 2.38
C ILE A 150 -6.60 -18.72 3.64
N ILE A 151 -6.70 -17.73 4.54
CA ILE A 151 -6.00 -17.74 5.84
C ILE A 151 -6.46 -18.92 6.68
N GLY A 152 -7.77 -19.14 6.77
CA GLY A 152 -8.36 -20.23 7.53
C GLY A 152 -7.87 -21.61 7.06
N ALA A 153 -7.82 -21.84 5.75
CA ALA A 153 -7.29 -23.06 5.16
C ALA A 153 -5.81 -23.29 5.53
N ALA A 154 -4.99 -22.24 5.47
CA ALA A 154 -3.56 -22.33 5.78
C ALA A 154 -3.26 -22.64 7.26
N ILE A 155 -4.14 -22.20 8.18
CA ILE A 155 -3.99 -22.47 9.62
C ILE A 155 -4.86 -23.62 10.12
N GLY A 156 -5.65 -24.26 9.26
CA GLY A 156 -6.57 -25.34 9.63
C GLY A 156 -7.71 -24.89 10.56
N LYS A 157 -8.15 -23.62 10.47
CA LYS A 157 -9.26 -23.08 11.27
C LYS A 157 -10.29 -22.38 10.39
N LYS A 158 -11.58 -22.54 10.69
CA LYS A 158 -12.63 -21.76 10.02
C LYS A 158 -12.64 -20.34 10.59
N LEU A 159 -12.35 -19.35 9.76
CA LEU A 159 -12.42 -17.93 10.12
C LEU A 159 -13.74 -17.31 9.69
N ARG A 160 -14.21 -16.33 10.45
CA ARG A 160 -15.35 -15.50 10.11
C ARG A 160 -14.87 -14.20 9.47
N PHE A 161 -15.48 -13.80 8.36
CA PHE A 161 -15.41 -12.42 7.92
C PHE A 161 -16.55 -11.63 8.57
N VAL A 162 -16.20 -10.55 9.27
CA VAL A 162 -17.15 -9.62 9.86
C VAL A 162 -17.17 -8.35 9.00
N ASP A 163 -18.26 -8.17 8.27
CA ASP A 163 -18.53 -6.94 7.54
C ASP A 163 -19.02 -5.86 8.51
N GLU A 164 -18.12 -4.96 8.89
CA GLU A 164 -18.42 -3.89 9.84
C GLU A 164 -19.19 -2.75 9.15
N THR A 165 -20.11 -2.10 9.87
CA THR A 165 -20.55 -0.77 9.45
C THR A 165 -19.40 0.23 9.59
N PRO A 166 -19.41 1.36 8.85
CA PRO A 166 -18.40 2.40 9.01
C PRO A 166 -18.25 2.88 10.47
N GLU A 167 -19.34 2.93 11.23
CA GLU A 167 -19.35 3.33 12.64
C GLU A 167 -18.68 2.28 13.53
N GLN A 168 -18.92 0.98 13.28
CA GLN A 168 -18.27 -0.11 14.00
C GLN A 168 -16.76 -0.13 13.73
N ALA A 169 -16.37 -0.03 12.46
CA ALA A 169 -14.97 0.05 12.06
C ALA A 169 -14.27 1.27 12.69
N ARG A 170 -14.93 2.44 12.67
CA ARG A 170 -14.43 3.65 13.36
C ARG A 170 -14.21 3.40 14.84
N ALA A 171 -15.22 2.90 15.54
CA ALA A 171 -15.15 2.65 16.98
C ALA A 171 -14.03 1.66 17.34
N ARG A 172 -13.83 0.62 16.52
CA ARG A 172 -12.72 -0.32 16.70
C ARG A 172 -11.36 0.35 16.55
N ARG A 173 -11.15 1.12 15.47
CA ARG A 173 -9.87 1.82 15.25
C ARG A 173 -9.58 2.91 16.29
N VAL A 174 -10.60 3.57 16.82
CA VAL A 174 -10.45 4.50 17.96
C VAL A 174 -9.93 3.76 19.20
N ARG A 175 -10.48 2.58 19.52
CA ARG A 175 -10.01 1.77 20.66
C ARG A 175 -8.57 1.27 20.47
N GLU A 176 -8.16 1.03 19.23
CA GLU A 176 -6.78 0.66 18.88
C GLU A 176 -5.81 1.86 18.94
N GLY A 177 -6.28 3.07 19.23
CA GLY A 177 -5.43 4.27 19.29
C GLY A 177 -4.99 4.80 17.93
N VAL A 178 -5.68 4.43 16.85
CA VAL A 178 -5.37 4.90 15.50
C VAL A 178 -5.75 6.39 15.38
N PRO A 179 -4.88 7.25 14.81
CA PRO A 179 -5.18 8.67 14.67
C PRO A 179 -6.40 8.95 13.78
N PRO A 180 -7.15 10.04 14.03
CA PRO A 180 -8.37 10.38 13.29
C PRO A 180 -8.19 10.41 11.76
N ALA A 181 -7.13 11.03 11.24
CA ALA A 181 -6.93 11.13 9.79
C ALA A 181 -6.65 9.76 9.12
N VAL A 182 -5.99 8.86 9.85
CA VAL A 182 -5.75 7.48 9.42
C VAL A 182 -7.05 6.68 9.43
N ILE A 183 -7.91 6.88 10.44
CA ILE A 183 -9.25 6.28 10.49
C ILE A 183 -10.09 6.72 9.29
N GLU A 184 -10.16 8.01 8.97
CA GLU A 184 -10.92 8.50 7.83
C GLU A 184 -10.40 7.93 6.51
N SER A 185 -9.09 7.74 6.38
CA SER A 185 -8.50 7.06 5.23
C SER A 185 -8.93 5.58 5.15
N ILE A 186 -8.87 4.84 6.25
CA ILE A 186 -9.30 3.43 6.31
C ILE A 186 -10.77 3.29 5.90
N LEU A 187 -11.64 4.17 6.39
CA LEU A 187 -13.07 4.15 6.09
C LEU A 187 -13.36 4.53 4.63
N ALA A 188 -12.69 5.57 4.11
CA ALA A 188 -12.82 5.95 2.70
C ALA A 188 -12.31 4.84 1.76
N ILE A 189 -11.20 4.19 2.11
CA ILE A 189 -10.69 3.01 1.39
C ILE A 189 -11.71 1.88 1.45
N GLY A 190 -12.24 1.55 2.63
CA GLY A 190 -13.26 0.50 2.78
C GLY A 190 -14.52 0.77 1.95
N ALA A 191 -15.00 2.01 1.91
CA ALA A 191 -16.12 2.42 1.07
C ALA A 191 -15.80 2.29 -0.43
N TYR A 192 -14.60 2.68 -0.85
CA TYR A 192 -14.14 2.53 -2.23
C TYR A 192 -14.05 1.05 -2.65
N GLN A 193 -13.55 0.19 -1.77
CA GLN A 193 -13.49 -1.26 -1.97
C GLN A 193 -14.91 -1.86 -2.08
N ARG A 194 -15.82 -1.46 -1.18
CA ARG A 194 -17.23 -1.89 -1.20
C ARG A 194 -17.94 -1.50 -2.50
N ALA A 195 -17.66 -0.31 -3.03
CA ALA A 195 -18.25 0.17 -4.27
C ALA A 195 -17.77 -0.59 -5.52
N GLY A 196 -16.61 -1.25 -5.46
CA GLY A 196 -16.05 -1.98 -6.60
C GLY A 196 -15.56 -1.05 -7.73
N GLY A 197 -15.71 -1.49 -8.98
CA GLY A 197 -15.28 -0.72 -10.15
C GLY A 197 -13.76 -0.75 -10.36
N LYS A 198 -13.13 0.40 -10.57
CA LYS A 198 -11.69 0.46 -10.90
C LYS A 198 -10.77 -0.14 -9.82
N THR A 199 -11.24 -0.28 -8.59
CA THR A 199 -10.50 -0.91 -7.48
C THR A 199 -10.17 -2.39 -7.70
N VAL A 200 -10.90 -3.08 -8.59
CA VAL A 200 -10.62 -4.49 -8.92
C VAL A 200 -9.61 -4.66 -10.06
N THR A 201 -9.12 -3.55 -10.64
CA THR A 201 -8.24 -3.58 -11.81
C THR A 201 -6.92 -4.26 -11.47
N ILE A 202 -6.56 -5.29 -12.24
CA ILE A 202 -5.27 -5.97 -12.17
C ILE A 202 -4.37 -5.42 -13.28
N THR A 203 -3.10 -5.17 -12.94
CA THR A 203 -2.05 -4.74 -13.88
C THR A 203 -0.99 -5.82 -14.04
N ASN A 204 -0.27 -5.76 -15.17
CA ASN A 204 0.85 -6.67 -15.45
C ASN A 204 2.21 -6.10 -15.00
N THR A 205 2.21 -4.97 -14.28
CA THR A 205 3.41 -4.20 -13.92
C THR A 205 4.52 -5.05 -13.28
N ILE A 206 4.16 -5.98 -12.39
CA ILE A 206 5.15 -6.85 -11.73
C ILE A 206 5.81 -7.78 -12.76
N ALA A 207 5.02 -8.42 -13.62
CA ALA A 207 5.54 -9.32 -14.65
C ALA A 207 6.41 -8.56 -15.68
N GLU A 208 5.94 -7.40 -16.13
CA GLU A 208 6.62 -6.58 -17.12
C GLU A 208 7.97 -6.03 -16.62
N LEU A 209 8.04 -5.58 -15.36
CA LEU A 209 9.27 -4.98 -14.82
C LEU A 209 10.24 -6.01 -14.22
N THR A 210 9.73 -7.08 -13.62
CA THR A 210 10.56 -8.01 -12.84
C THR A 210 10.80 -9.36 -13.53
N GLY A 211 10.11 -9.63 -14.64
CA GLY A 211 10.17 -10.89 -15.37
C GLY A 211 9.54 -12.08 -14.63
N ARG A 212 8.80 -11.84 -13.54
CA ARG A 212 8.18 -12.86 -12.70
C ARG A 212 6.72 -12.51 -12.41
N PRO A 213 5.82 -13.51 -12.30
CA PRO A 213 4.45 -13.24 -11.90
C PRO A 213 4.40 -12.68 -10.48
N PRO A 214 3.36 -11.89 -10.14
CA PRO A 214 3.14 -11.47 -8.76
C PRO A 214 2.84 -12.68 -7.87
N ARG A 215 3.25 -12.59 -6.60
CA ARG A 215 2.92 -13.58 -5.58
C ARG A 215 1.42 -13.60 -5.33
N THR A 216 0.88 -14.80 -5.18
CA THR A 216 -0.53 -15.00 -4.82
C THR A 216 -0.74 -14.78 -3.32
N LEU A 217 -1.98 -14.49 -2.91
CA LEU A 217 -2.29 -14.39 -1.49
C LEU A 217 -2.10 -15.74 -0.78
N ALA A 218 -2.40 -16.84 -1.47
CA ALA A 218 -2.22 -18.19 -0.94
C ALA A 218 -0.75 -18.48 -0.58
N GLU A 219 0.19 -18.18 -1.49
CA GLU A 219 1.63 -18.34 -1.24
C GLU A 219 2.09 -17.48 -0.06
N TYR A 220 1.72 -16.19 -0.05
CA TYR A 220 2.07 -15.28 1.04
C TYR A 220 1.57 -15.79 2.40
N VAL A 221 0.31 -16.22 2.46
CA VAL A 221 -0.29 -16.72 3.70
C VAL A 221 0.36 -18.01 4.15
N GLN A 222 0.71 -18.93 3.26
CA GLN A 222 1.42 -20.16 3.62
C GLN A 222 2.78 -19.88 4.25
N GLU A 223 3.55 -18.95 3.67
CA GLU A 223 4.86 -18.53 4.20
C GLU A 223 4.75 -17.83 5.57
N ASN A 224 3.63 -17.14 5.82
CA ASN A 224 3.41 -16.35 7.04
C ASN A 224 2.39 -16.98 8.00
N ALA A 225 2.06 -18.27 7.82
CA ALA A 225 0.96 -18.92 8.54
C ALA A 225 1.14 -18.93 10.06
N SER A 226 2.39 -18.95 10.53
CA SER A 226 2.72 -18.89 11.97
C SER A 226 2.15 -17.66 12.65
N VAL A 227 2.14 -16.50 11.98
CA VAL A 227 1.64 -15.24 12.54
C VAL A 227 0.14 -15.32 12.85
N PHE A 228 -0.60 -16.14 12.11
CA PHE A 228 -2.04 -16.35 12.29
C PHE A 228 -2.39 -17.51 13.25
N ARG A 229 -1.40 -18.26 13.74
CA ARG A 229 -1.62 -19.39 14.67
C ARG A 229 -1.55 -18.97 16.14
N GLY A 230 -0.79 -17.91 16.45
CA GLY A 230 -0.46 -17.50 17.81
C GLY A 230 0.81 -18.18 18.30
#